data_AF-A0A8H5AWJ5-F1
#
_entry.id   AF-A0A8H5AWJ5-F1
#
_cell.length_a   1.000
_cell.length_b   1.000
_cell.length_c   1.000
_cell.angle_alpha   90.00
_cell.angle_beta   90.00
_cell.angle_gamma   90.00
#
_symmetry.space_group_name_H-M   'P 1'
#
loop_
_entity.id
_entity.type
_entity.pdbx_description
1 polymer ?
#
loop_
_entity_poly.entity_id
_entity_poly.type
_entity_poly.pdbx_seq_one_letter_code
_entity_poly.pdbx_strand_id
1 'polypeptide(L)'
;MANLIGSVSSPSAPINVTQSTLHSSVIPLLSTHSINMGVTIETLSAGDGVNFPKRGDTVSIHYVGTLVDGKKFDSSRDRKDPFVTEIGTGKVIKAWDEAVPQLSLGQKAVLTASPDYAYGAAGYPPVIPPNSTLKFEVELLKITRK
;
A
#
# COMPACT_ATOMS: atom_id res chain seq x y z
N MET A 1 -9.64 74.89 -45.23
CA MET A 1 -8.42 74.16 -45.63
C MET A 1 -7.95 73.33 -44.43
N ALA A 2 -7.95 72.00 -44.58
CA ALA A 2 -7.38 70.91 -43.74
C ALA A 2 -7.05 71.08 -42.23
N ASN A 3 -7.45 70.05 -41.45
CA ASN A 3 -6.68 69.36 -40.38
C ASN A 3 -6.38 70.08 -39.03
N LEU A 4 -6.25 69.41 -37.86
CA LEU A 4 -6.66 68.08 -37.36
C LEU A 4 -6.52 68.05 -35.80
N ILE A 5 -7.27 67.19 -35.10
CA ILE A 5 -7.12 66.68 -33.70
C ILE A 5 -6.96 67.64 -32.48
N GLY A 6 -7.52 67.21 -31.34
CA GLY A 6 -7.29 67.77 -30.00
C GLY A 6 -7.01 66.69 -28.94
N SER A 7 -6.56 67.11 -27.75
CA SER A 7 -6.23 66.30 -26.55
C SER A 7 -5.68 67.22 -25.43
N VAL A 8 -5.75 66.99 -24.12
CA VAL A 8 -6.42 65.97 -23.26
C VAL A 8 -7.01 66.66 -22.00
N SER A 9 -7.87 65.98 -21.22
CA SER A 9 -8.26 66.40 -19.87
C SER A 9 -8.54 65.22 -18.93
N SER A 10 -8.03 65.28 -17.70
CA SER A 10 -8.30 64.31 -16.61
C SER A 10 -9.78 64.39 -16.14
N PRO A 11 -10.37 63.36 -15.51
CA PRO A 11 -10.08 63.04 -14.09
C PRO A 11 -10.09 61.54 -13.72
N SER A 12 -9.84 61.26 -12.44
CA SER A 12 -9.66 59.94 -11.81
C SER A 12 -10.81 58.95 -12.05
N ALA A 13 -10.45 57.69 -12.34
CA ALA A 13 -11.37 56.57 -12.52
C ALA A 13 -11.60 55.78 -11.19
N PRO A 14 -12.77 55.14 -11.01
CA PRO A 14 -13.07 54.35 -9.82
C PRO A 14 -12.46 52.93 -9.86
N ILE A 15 -12.25 52.36 -8.68
CA ILE A 15 -11.85 50.96 -8.49
C ILE A 15 -13.01 50.00 -8.80
N ASN A 16 -12.91 49.26 -9.91
CA ASN A 16 -13.83 48.19 -10.27
C ASN A 16 -13.04 46.89 -10.46
N VAL A 17 -13.15 45.95 -9.51
CA VAL A 17 -12.35 44.72 -9.51
C VAL A 17 -13.05 43.63 -10.33
N THR A 18 -12.71 43.52 -11.61
CA THR A 18 -13.01 42.30 -12.41
C THR A 18 -11.90 41.96 -13.41
N GLN A 19 -11.35 40.75 -13.22
CA GLN A 19 -10.94 39.78 -14.25
C GLN A 19 -9.55 39.87 -14.93
N SER A 20 -8.75 38.83 -14.62
CA SER A 20 -7.75 38.13 -15.46
C SER A 20 -6.45 38.84 -15.90
N THR A 21 -5.34 38.35 -15.36
CA THR A 21 -4.20 37.93 -16.20
C THR A 21 -3.51 36.71 -15.56
N LEU A 22 -3.04 35.79 -16.41
CA LEU A 22 -2.67 34.42 -16.01
C LEU A 22 -1.22 34.32 -15.52
N HIS A 23 -1.03 33.81 -14.31
CA HIS A 23 0.18 33.05 -13.94
C HIS A 23 -0.25 31.66 -13.50
N SER A 24 -0.46 30.77 -14.49
CA SER A 24 -0.80 29.37 -14.25
C SER A 24 0.46 28.63 -13.77
N SER A 25 0.77 28.80 -12.49
CA SER A 25 1.74 27.95 -11.80
C SER A 25 1.14 26.56 -11.68
N VAL A 26 1.45 25.70 -12.64
CA VAL A 26 1.16 24.27 -12.60
C VAL A 26 2.01 23.62 -11.51
N ILE A 27 1.59 23.82 -10.25
CA ILE A 27 2.00 22.94 -9.16
C ILE A 27 1.50 21.55 -9.57
N PRO A 28 2.38 20.55 -9.76
CA PRO A 28 1.91 19.22 -10.11
C PRO A 28 1.01 18.75 -8.98
N LEU A 29 -0.19 18.29 -9.33
CA LEU A 29 -1.05 17.57 -8.42
C LEU A 29 -0.26 16.33 -7.98
N LEU A 30 0.41 16.44 -6.83
CA LEU A 30 0.92 15.30 -6.10
C LEU A 30 -0.29 14.39 -5.92
N SER A 31 -0.30 13.30 -6.68
CA SER A 31 -1.25 12.22 -6.47
C SER A 31 -1.04 11.79 -5.03
N THR A 32 -1.98 12.17 -4.16
CA THR A 32 -2.06 11.69 -2.79
C THR A 32 -2.44 10.22 -2.87
N HIS A 33 -1.44 9.40 -3.22
CA HIS A 33 -1.44 8.00 -2.85
C HIS A 33 -1.64 8.01 -1.34
N SER A 34 -2.83 7.63 -0.91
CA SER A 34 -3.07 7.30 0.50
C SER A 34 -2.01 6.26 0.85
N ILE A 35 -1.04 6.68 1.68
CA ILE A 35 -0.09 5.74 2.26
C ILE A 35 -0.91 4.98 3.30
N ASN A 36 -1.61 3.93 2.84
CA ASN A 36 -2.35 3.02 3.71
C ASN A 36 -1.33 2.22 4.52
N MET A 37 -0.88 2.84 5.62
CA MET A 37 -0.09 2.20 6.67
C MET A 37 -0.87 1.00 7.20
N GLY A 38 -0.16 -0.06 7.59
CA GLY A 38 -0.77 -1.34 7.95
C GLY A 38 -0.69 -2.42 6.87
N VAL A 39 -1.64 -3.34 6.90
CA VAL A 39 -1.80 -4.44 5.95
C VAL A 39 -3.24 -4.47 5.42
N THR A 40 -3.41 -4.68 4.11
CA THR A 40 -4.72 -4.96 3.51
C THR A 40 -4.83 -6.43 3.12
N ILE A 41 -6.05 -6.97 3.17
CA ILE A 41 -6.36 -8.37 2.85
C ILE A 41 -7.33 -8.39 1.68
N GLU A 42 -6.90 -8.95 0.55
CA GLU A 42 -7.73 -9.18 -0.63
C GLU A 42 -7.97 -10.69 -0.78
N THR A 43 -9.19 -11.17 -0.59
CA THR A 43 -9.49 -12.62 -0.67
C THR A 43 -9.57 -13.08 -2.13
N LEU A 44 -8.70 -14.04 -2.49
CA LEU A 44 -8.71 -14.72 -3.79
C LEU A 44 -9.63 -15.95 -3.81
N SER A 45 -9.73 -16.65 -2.68
CA SER A 45 -10.59 -17.81 -2.51
C SER A 45 -10.99 -17.95 -1.05
N ALA A 46 -12.27 -18.18 -0.78
CA ALA A 46 -12.77 -18.35 0.58
C ALA A 46 -12.21 -19.64 1.22
N GLY A 47 -11.94 -19.57 2.53
CA GLY A 47 -11.69 -20.75 3.35
C GLY A 47 -13.00 -21.29 3.92
N ASP A 48 -12.90 -22.03 5.03
CA ASP A 48 -14.05 -22.63 5.71
C ASP A 48 -14.96 -21.61 6.43
N GLY A 49 -14.52 -20.37 6.63
CA GLY A 49 -15.25 -19.33 7.36
C GLY A 49 -15.50 -19.62 8.85
N VAL A 50 -14.87 -20.66 9.41
CA VAL A 50 -15.16 -21.17 10.77
C VAL A 50 -13.89 -21.27 11.62
N ASN A 51 -12.78 -21.75 11.07
CA ASN A 51 -11.54 -21.96 11.82
C ASN A 51 -10.53 -20.86 11.51
N PHE A 52 -10.37 -19.94 12.46
CA PHE A 52 -9.41 -18.82 12.39
C PHE A 52 -8.24 -19.05 13.38
N PRO A 53 -6.98 -18.75 13.01
CA PRO A 53 -5.83 -18.83 13.91
C PRO A 53 -5.98 -17.87 15.09
N LYS A 54 -5.58 -18.31 16.29
CA LYS A 54 -5.47 -17.46 17.47
C LYS A 54 -4.02 -17.11 17.77
N ARG A 55 -3.83 -16.06 18.58
CA ARG A 55 -2.51 -15.68 19.09
C ARG A 55 -1.85 -16.85 19.82
N GLY A 56 -0.67 -17.26 19.35
CA GLY A 56 0.06 -18.40 19.88
C GLY A 56 -0.22 -19.74 19.19
N ASP A 57 -1.17 -19.81 18.26
CA ASP A 57 -1.35 -20.99 17.42
C ASP A 57 -0.20 -21.11 16.41
N THR A 58 0.17 -22.34 16.07
CA THR A 58 1.13 -22.63 14.99
C THR A 58 0.37 -22.87 13.69
N VAL A 59 0.62 -22.03 12.69
CA VAL A 59 0.02 -22.15 11.34
C VAL A 59 0.99 -22.80 10.38
N SER A 60 0.44 -23.43 9.34
CA SER A 60 1.17 -23.85 8.14
C SER A 60 0.59 -23.11 6.94
N ILE A 61 1.44 -22.39 6.20
CA ILE A 61 1.04 -21.48 5.11
C ILE A 61 1.88 -21.77 3.87
N HIS A 62 1.22 -21.85 2.71
CA HIS A 62 1.90 -21.62 1.44
C HIS A 62 1.81 -20.14 1.08
N TYR A 63 2.96 -19.53 0.77
CA TYR A 63 3.04 -18.17 0.26
C TYR A 63 3.93 -18.03 -0.98
N VAL A 64 3.69 -16.94 -1.71
CA VAL A 64 4.56 -16.32 -2.72
C VAL A 64 4.69 -14.84 -2.37
N GLY A 65 5.92 -14.36 -2.15
CA GLY A 65 6.23 -12.97 -1.84
C GLY A 65 6.74 -12.22 -3.07
N THR A 66 6.11 -11.11 -3.42
CA THR A 66 6.49 -10.23 -4.53
C THR A 66 6.66 -8.77 -4.08
N LEU A 67 7.58 -8.07 -4.73
CA LEU A 67 7.66 -6.61 -4.69
C LEU A 67 6.50 -6.01 -5.53
N VAL A 68 6.21 -4.71 -5.36
CA VAL A 68 5.15 -4.02 -6.13
C VAL A 68 5.38 -3.96 -7.64
N ASP A 69 6.61 -4.16 -8.10
CA ASP A 69 6.97 -4.31 -9.53
C ASP A 69 6.66 -5.71 -10.09
N GLY A 70 6.13 -6.62 -9.25
CA GLY A 70 5.83 -8.02 -9.59
C GLY A 70 7.01 -8.97 -9.42
N LYS A 71 8.21 -8.48 -9.07
CA LYS A 71 9.39 -9.33 -8.86
C LYS A 71 9.19 -10.21 -7.63
N LYS A 72 9.08 -11.53 -7.88
CA LYS A 72 9.11 -12.54 -6.82
C LYS A 72 10.45 -12.52 -6.11
N PHE A 73 10.42 -12.44 -4.79
CA PHE A 73 11.61 -12.47 -3.94
C PHE A 73 11.71 -13.74 -3.10
N ASP A 74 10.59 -14.39 -2.77
CA ASP A 74 10.57 -15.69 -2.08
C ASP A 74 9.27 -16.47 -2.35
N SER A 75 9.31 -17.79 -2.18
CA SER A 75 8.15 -18.68 -2.36
C SER A 75 8.36 -20.02 -1.64
N SER A 76 7.44 -20.34 -0.74
CA SER A 76 7.34 -21.68 -0.13
C SER A 76 7.00 -22.77 -1.16
N ARG A 77 6.25 -22.43 -2.22
CA ARG A 77 5.84 -23.39 -3.26
C ARG A 77 7.04 -23.84 -4.10
N ASP A 78 7.98 -22.93 -4.35
CA ASP A 78 9.23 -23.22 -5.06
C ASP A 78 10.10 -24.19 -4.27
N ARG A 79 10.11 -24.05 -2.93
CA ARG A 79 10.79 -24.95 -1.98
C ARG A 79 10.05 -26.28 -1.75
N LYS A 80 8.80 -26.41 -2.24
CA LYS A 80 7.87 -27.54 -2.01
C LYS A 80 7.60 -27.86 -0.54
N ASP A 81 7.79 -26.89 0.34
CA ASP A 81 7.65 -27.04 1.79
C ASP A 81 6.85 -25.86 2.37
N PRO A 82 5.71 -26.10 3.03
CA PRO A 82 4.93 -25.04 3.69
C PRO A 82 5.74 -24.33 4.77
N PHE A 83 5.54 -23.02 4.91
CA PHE A 83 6.14 -22.27 6.00
C PHE A 83 5.31 -22.45 7.28
N VAL A 84 6.00 -22.82 8.37
CA VAL A 84 5.38 -23.11 9.67
C VAL A 84 5.87 -22.09 10.69
N THR A 85 4.95 -21.39 11.36
CA THR A 85 5.27 -20.35 12.36
C THR A 85 4.17 -20.23 13.42
N GLU A 86 4.52 -19.68 14.59
CA GLU A 86 3.55 -19.22 15.59
C GLU A 86 3.10 -17.79 15.23
N ILE A 87 1.80 -17.50 15.29
CA ILE A 87 1.20 -16.21 14.86
C ILE A 87 0.78 -15.35 16.06
N GLY A 88 0.89 -14.03 15.92
CA GLY A 88 0.59 -13.03 16.94
C GLY A 88 1.66 -12.93 18.03
N THR A 89 2.89 -13.34 17.74
CA THR A 89 3.98 -13.48 18.73
C THR A 89 5.25 -12.70 18.39
N GLY A 90 5.26 -11.92 17.30
CA GLY A 90 6.41 -11.15 16.84
C GLY A 90 7.49 -11.98 16.15
N LYS A 91 7.20 -13.24 15.79
CA LYS A 91 8.12 -14.13 15.06
C LYS A 91 8.14 -13.88 13.54
N VAL A 92 7.14 -13.17 13.03
CA VAL A 92 7.02 -12.74 11.63
C VAL A 92 6.77 -11.25 11.55
N ILE A 93 6.80 -10.69 10.33
CA ILE A 93 6.47 -9.28 10.09
C ILE A 93 5.04 -8.97 10.58
N LYS A 94 4.80 -7.73 11.05
CA LYS A 94 3.52 -7.32 11.66
C LYS A 94 2.32 -7.56 10.73
N ALA A 95 2.50 -7.37 9.42
CA ALA A 95 1.48 -7.67 8.43
C ALA A 95 0.93 -9.10 8.53
N TRP A 96 1.79 -10.08 8.79
CA TRP A 96 1.37 -11.47 8.94
C TRP A 96 0.72 -11.71 10.30
N ASP A 97 1.31 -11.16 11.37
CA ASP A 97 0.78 -11.28 12.73
C ASP A 97 -0.63 -10.66 12.89
N GLU A 98 -0.95 -9.60 12.12
CA GLU A 98 -2.27 -8.98 12.12
C GLU A 98 -3.25 -9.55 11.08
N ALA A 99 -2.77 -9.95 9.89
CA ALA A 99 -3.66 -10.43 8.82
C ALA A 99 -3.97 -11.93 8.87
N VAL A 100 -2.99 -12.79 9.23
CA VAL A 100 -3.21 -14.24 9.24
C VAL A 100 -4.32 -14.69 10.20
N PRO A 101 -4.52 -14.10 11.40
CA PRO A 101 -5.66 -14.40 12.26
C PRO A 101 -7.04 -14.09 11.65
N GLN A 102 -7.10 -13.24 10.62
CA GLN A 102 -8.33 -12.89 9.91
C GLN A 102 -8.63 -13.85 8.74
N LEU A 103 -7.71 -14.79 8.44
CA LEU A 103 -7.90 -15.81 7.42
C LEU A 103 -8.49 -17.08 8.04
N SER A 104 -9.53 -17.60 7.39
CA SER A 104 -10.10 -18.91 7.70
C SER A 104 -9.27 -20.05 7.09
N LEU A 105 -9.39 -21.26 7.64
CA LEU A 105 -8.66 -22.43 7.16
C LEU A 105 -9.01 -22.72 5.68
N GLY A 106 -7.99 -22.91 4.84
CA GLY A 106 -8.12 -23.08 3.39
C GLY A 106 -8.21 -21.77 2.59
N GLN A 107 -8.34 -20.60 3.24
CA GLN A 107 -8.48 -19.32 2.55
C GLN A 107 -7.22 -18.94 1.79
N LYS A 108 -7.41 -18.39 0.59
CA LYS A 108 -6.38 -17.75 -0.23
C LYS A 108 -6.59 -16.25 -0.25
N ALA A 109 -5.55 -15.49 0.04
CA ALA A 109 -5.61 -14.03 0.03
C ALA A 109 -4.29 -13.41 -0.45
N VAL A 110 -4.35 -12.19 -0.97
CA VAL A 110 -3.20 -11.31 -1.14
C VAL A 110 -3.14 -10.37 0.06
N LEU A 111 -2.03 -10.44 0.81
CA LEU A 111 -1.70 -9.48 1.85
C LEU A 111 -0.82 -8.40 1.25
N THR A 112 -1.30 -7.15 1.20
CA THR A 112 -0.44 -6.01 0.81
C THR A 112 0.04 -5.31 2.08
N ALA A 113 1.34 -5.43 2.36
CA ALA A 113 1.99 -4.91 3.54
C ALA A 113 2.74 -3.61 3.22
N SER A 114 2.36 -2.52 3.89
CA SER A 114 3.15 -1.28 3.93
C SER A 114 4.53 -1.51 4.59
N PRO A 115 5.53 -0.64 4.36
CA PRO A 115 6.89 -0.90 4.80
C PRO A 115 7.04 -1.04 6.32
N ASP A 116 6.34 -0.22 7.10
CA ASP A 116 6.32 -0.23 8.58
C ASP A 116 5.68 -1.48 9.20
N TYR A 117 4.94 -2.23 8.38
CA TYR A 117 4.36 -3.54 8.67
C TYR A 117 5.15 -4.71 8.07
N ALA A 118 6.18 -4.40 7.27
CA ALA A 118 7.12 -5.32 6.64
C ALA A 118 8.54 -5.15 7.23
N TYR A 119 9.49 -4.62 6.44
CA TYR A 119 10.92 -4.50 6.81
C TYR A 119 11.41 -3.05 6.97
N GLY A 120 10.50 -2.08 6.89
CA GLY A 120 10.75 -0.65 7.13
C GLY A 120 11.87 -0.05 6.26
N ALA A 121 12.52 0.97 6.82
CA ALA A 121 13.64 1.67 6.18
C ALA A 121 14.93 0.84 6.09
N ALA A 122 15.04 -0.30 6.79
CA ALA A 122 16.18 -1.20 6.66
C ALA A 122 16.04 -2.12 5.42
N GLY A 123 14.82 -2.53 5.08
CA GLY A 123 14.60 -3.58 4.08
C GLY A 123 15.16 -4.93 4.55
N TYR A 124 15.47 -5.80 3.60
CA TYR A 124 16.15 -7.07 3.83
C TYR A 124 17.20 -7.30 2.71
N PRO A 125 18.36 -6.64 2.77
CA PRO A 125 19.37 -6.71 1.71
C PRO A 125 19.94 -8.13 1.52
N PRO A 126 20.26 -8.56 0.28
CA PRO A 126 20.12 -7.85 -0.99
C PRO A 126 18.73 -8.02 -1.65
N VAL A 127 17.77 -8.65 -0.96
CA VAL A 127 16.55 -9.20 -1.55
C VAL A 127 15.39 -8.20 -1.58
N ILE A 128 15.19 -7.45 -0.49
CA ILE A 128 14.11 -6.47 -0.32
C ILE A 128 14.72 -5.09 -0.09
N PRO A 129 14.47 -4.09 -0.97
CA PRO A 129 14.95 -2.73 -0.75
C PRO A 129 14.35 -2.03 0.48
N PRO A 130 15.04 -1.02 1.05
CA PRO A 130 14.47 -0.07 2.00
C PRO A 130 13.10 0.47 1.58
N ASN A 131 12.19 0.64 2.55
CA ASN A 131 10.86 1.23 2.36
C ASN A 131 9.98 0.52 1.31
N SER A 132 10.20 -0.79 1.08
CA SER A 132 9.40 -1.57 0.13
C SER A 132 8.03 -1.96 0.69
N THR A 133 6.96 -1.60 -0.03
CA THR A 133 5.66 -2.26 0.08
C THR A 133 5.77 -3.66 -0.52
N LEU A 134 5.21 -4.67 0.16
CA LEU A 134 5.27 -6.07 -0.26
C LEU A 134 3.87 -6.62 -0.52
N LYS A 135 3.76 -7.54 -1.48
CA LYS A 135 2.54 -8.34 -1.68
C LYS A 135 2.87 -9.80 -1.37
N PHE A 136 2.02 -10.45 -0.60
CA PHE A 136 2.12 -11.88 -0.30
C PHE A 136 0.82 -12.56 -0.71
N GLU A 137 0.85 -13.38 -1.77
CA GLU A 137 -0.20 -14.39 -1.93
C GLU A 137 0.02 -15.44 -0.84
N VAL A 138 -0.99 -15.69 -0.01
CA VAL A 138 -0.96 -16.67 1.09
C VAL A 138 -2.14 -17.63 1.00
N GLU A 139 -1.92 -18.88 1.42
CA GLU A 139 -2.89 -19.97 1.53
C GLU A 139 -2.72 -20.62 2.91
N LEU A 140 -3.74 -20.54 3.77
CA LEU A 140 -3.70 -21.12 5.12
C LEU A 140 -4.05 -22.62 5.08
N LEU A 141 -3.05 -23.48 5.22
CA LEU A 141 -3.19 -24.93 5.03
C LEU A 141 -3.59 -25.68 6.31
N LYS A 142 -3.10 -25.22 7.47
CA LYS A 142 -3.33 -25.87 8.76
C LYS A 142 -3.22 -24.88 9.91
N ILE A 143 -4.05 -25.10 10.93
CA ILE A 143 -3.94 -24.47 12.25
C ILE A 143 -3.66 -25.58 13.26
N THR A 144 -2.60 -25.46 14.03
CA THR A 144 -2.27 -26.32 15.17
C THR A 144 -2.41 -25.48 16.42
N ARG A 145 -3.44 -25.77 17.21
CA ARG A 145 -3.74 -25.03 18.45
C ARG A 145 -2.70 -25.32 19.51
N LYS A 146 -2.41 -24.31 20.33
CA LYS A 146 -1.52 -24.40 21.49
C LYS A 146 -2.14 -25.16 22.66
#